data_AF-A0A7Y0USB0-F1
#
_entry.id   AF-A0A7Y0USB0-F1
#
_cell.length_a   1.000
_cell.length_b   1.000
_cell.length_c   1.000
_cell.angle_alpha   90.00
_cell.angle_beta   90.00
_cell.angle_gamma   90.00
#
_symmetry.space_group_name_H-M   'P 1'
#
loop_
_entity.id
_entity.type
_entity.pdbx_description
1 polymer ?
#
loop_
_entity_poly.entity_id
_entity_poly.type
_entity_poly.pdbx_seq_one_letter_code
_entity_poly.pdbx_strand_id
1 'polypeptide(L)'
;MSGLIKENLYEELCTEISWLKRCLVELSEKAGVNTYTVAVLRSYMEPEEVQSIERVLVRNYKQLDSLSFAELREKIAKDFFESTGKEWLCESDETLQELIELKVKELRSW
;
A
#
# COMPACT_ATOMS: atom_id res chain seq x y z
N MET A 1 21.12 -31.71 6.35
CA MET A 1 19.87 -31.56 7.13
C MET A 1 19.70 -30.19 7.82
N SER A 2 20.75 -29.39 8.06
CA SER A 2 20.59 -28.03 8.62
C SER A 2 20.04 -26.97 7.65
N GLY A 3 20.14 -27.21 6.34
CA GLY A 3 19.55 -26.33 5.31
C GLY A 3 18.02 -26.35 5.29
N LEU A 4 17.41 -27.54 5.43
CA LEU A 4 15.95 -27.73 5.48
C LEU A 4 15.28 -27.01 6.65
N ILE A 5 15.96 -26.89 7.80
CA ILE A 5 15.45 -26.19 8.98
C ILE A 5 15.42 -24.66 8.75
N LYS A 6 16.34 -24.16 7.92
CA LYS A 6 16.50 -22.71 7.67
C LYS A 6 15.52 -22.20 6.61
N GLU A 7 15.24 -23.00 5.58
CA GLU A 7 14.28 -22.67 4.52
C GLU A 7 12.84 -22.70 5.05
N ASN A 8 12.49 -23.71 5.86
CA ASN A 8 11.17 -23.78 6.50
C ASN A 8 10.93 -22.61 7.47
N LEU A 9 11.96 -22.15 8.20
CA LEU A 9 11.80 -21.04 9.14
C LEU A 9 11.37 -19.74 8.45
N TYR A 10 11.87 -19.46 7.25
CA TYR A 10 11.45 -18.26 6.50
C TYR A 10 9.97 -18.34 6.11
N GLU A 11 9.54 -19.47 5.57
CA GLU A 11 8.14 -19.70 5.20
C GLU A 11 7.20 -19.67 6.41
N GLU A 12 7.61 -20.27 7.53
CA GLU A 12 6.89 -20.22 8.80
C GLU A 12 6.73 -18.77 9.28
N LEU A 13 7.81 -17.99 9.31
CA LEU A 13 7.75 -16.57 9.70
C LEU A 13 6.85 -15.75 8.77
N CYS A 14 6.94 -15.94 7.46
CA CYS A 14 6.07 -15.27 6.49
C CYS A 14 4.59 -15.64 6.69
N THR A 15 4.31 -16.91 7.02
CA THR A 15 2.96 -17.39 7.32
C THR A 15 2.41 -16.74 8.58
N GLU A 16 3.18 -16.73 9.67
CA GLU A 16 2.76 -16.12 10.93
C GLU A 16 2.55 -14.60 10.78
N ILE A 17 3.42 -13.90 10.05
CA ILE A 17 3.24 -12.47 9.75
C ILE A 17 1.95 -12.26 8.95
N SER A 18 1.63 -13.14 8.00
CA SER A 18 0.41 -13.02 7.21
C SER A 18 -0.85 -13.18 8.07
N TRP A 19 -0.82 -14.07 9.06
CA TRP A 19 -1.90 -14.22 10.03
C TRP A 19 -2.04 -12.99 10.92
N LEU A 20 -0.93 -12.42 11.39
CA LEU A 20 -0.96 -11.18 12.17
C LEU A 20 -1.55 -10.01 11.38
N LYS A 21 -1.17 -9.85 10.10
CA LYS A 21 -1.76 -8.84 9.20
C LYS A 21 -3.28 -9.01 9.10
N ARG A 22 -3.75 -10.24 8.90
CA ARG A 22 -5.17 -10.55 8.82
C ARG A 22 -5.91 -10.24 10.12
N CYS A 23 -5.37 -10.65 11.27
CA CYS A 23 -5.97 -10.33 12.57
C CYS A 23 -6.09 -8.82 12.78
N LEU A 24 -5.08 -8.03 12.37
CA LEU A 24 -5.14 -6.58 12.48
C LEU A 24 -6.24 -5.97 11.62
N VAL A 25 -6.42 -6.45 10.38
CA VAL A 25 -7.52 -6.02 9.50
C VAL A 25 -8.86 -6.35 10.13
N GLU A 26 -9.07 -7.58 10.58
CA GLU A 26 -10.34 -8.02 11.21
C GLU A 26 -10.67 -7.23 12.49
N LEU A 27 -9.67 -6.95 13.33
CA LEU A 27 -9.87 -6.14 14.53
C LEU A 27 -10.24 -4.69 14.19
N SER A 28 -9.59 -4.12 13.17
CA SER A 28 -9.86 -2.75 12.71
C SER A 28 -11.27 -2.62 12.14
N GLU A 29 -11.70 -3.60 11.33
CA GLU A 29 -13.06 -3.67 10.80
C GLU A 29 -14.11 -3.77 11.91
N LYS A 30 -13.90 -4.65 12.90
CA LYS A 30 -14.80 -4.77 14.06
C LYS A 30 -14.85 -3.51 14.92
N ALA A 31 -13.75 -2.76 14.98
CA ALA A 31 -13.69 -1.47 15.66
C ALA A 31 -14.29 -0.31 14.83
N GLY A 32 -14.64 -0.53 13.56
CA GLY A 32 -15.09 0.52 12.65
C GLY A 32 -14.00 1.50 12.25
N VAL A 33 -12.73 1.10 12.33
CA VAL A 33 -11.56 1.93 12.05
C VAL A 33 -11.05 1.62 10.64
N ASN A 34 -11.12 2.59 9.72
CA ASN A 34 -10.52 2.51 8.39
C ASN A 34 -9.43 3.58 8.24
N THR A 35 -8.18 3.19 8.46
CA THR A 35 -7.00 4.05 8.25
C THR A 35 -6.25 3.63 7.00
N TYR A 36 -5.40 4.52 6.49
CA TYR A 36 -4.53 4.22 5.35
C TYR A 36 -3.74 2.92 5.56
N THR A 37 -3.13 2.74 6.73
CA THR A 37 -2.38 1.52 7.06
C THR A 37 -3.23 0.26 7.01
N VAL A 38 -4.47 0.31 7.52
CA VAL A 38 -5.38 -0.85 7.47
C VAL A 38 -5.78 -1.16 6.02
N ALA A 39 -6.06 -0.13 5.22
CA ALA A 39 -6.39 -0.29 3.81
C ALA A 39 -5.22 -0.91 3.02
N VAL A 40 -3.97 -0.48 3.28
CA VAL A 40 -2.76 -1.08 2.69
C VAL A 40 -2.61 -2.55 3.09
N LEU A 41 -2.83 -2.89 4.35
CA LEU A 41 -2.75 -4.27 4.82
C LEU A 41 -3.83 -5.15 4.18
N ARG A 42 -5.03 -4.60 3.96
CA ARG A 42 -6.15 -5.31 3.34
C ARG A 42 -5.95 -5.51 1.84
N SER A 43 -5.33 -4.55 1.15
CA SER A 43 -5.10 -4.63 -0.30
C SER A 43 -3.94 -5.52 -0.71
N TYR A 44 -3.13 -6.01 0.23
CA TYR A 44 -1.92 -6.79 -0.04
C TYR A 44 -0.96 -6.13 -1.04
N MET A 45 -1.00 -4.80 -1.17
CA MET A 45 -0.08 -4.08 -2.06
C MET A 45 1.37 -4.31 -1.65
N GLU A 46 2.22 -4.43 -2.67
CA GLU A 46 3.64 -4.61 -2.45
C GLU A 46 4.27 -3.34 -1.86
N PRO A 47 5.31 -3.45 -1.01
CA PRO A 47 5.94 -2.31 -0.37
C PRO A 47 6.37 -1.21 -1.34
N GLU A 48 6.87 -1.57 -2.53
CA GLU A 48 7.32 -0.64 -3.55
C GLU A 48 6.16 0.16 -4.17
N GLU A 49 4.98 -0.45 -4.30
CA GLU A 49 3.77 0.23 -4.77
C GLU A 49 3.31 1.26 -3.75
N VAL A 50 3.23 0.87 -2.48
CA VAL A 50 2.86 1.75 -1.36
C VAL A 50 3.80 2.95 -1.31
N GLN A 51 5.11 2.71 -1.38
CA GLN A 51 6.11 3.79 -1.39
C GLN A 51 5.94 4.74 -2.58
N SER A 52 5.60 4.22 -3.75
CA SER A 52 5.39 5.05 -4.94
C SER A 52 4.15 5.93 -4.80
N ILE A 53 3.05 5.37 -4.27
CA ILE A 53 1.84 6.13 -3.93
C ILE A 53 2.17 7.25 -2.95
N GLU A 54 2.83 6.93 -1.83
CA GLU A 54 3.17 7.92 -0.81
C GLU A 54 4.08 9.02 -1.33
N ARG A 55 5.14 8.67 -2.09
CA ARG A 55 6.06 9.65 -2.67
C ARG A 55 5.34 10.61 -3.60
N VAL A 56 4.46 10.10 -4.47
CA VAL A 56 3.73 10.96 -5.41
C VAL A 56 2.78 11.88 -4.67
N LEU A 57 2.04 11.38 -3.69
CA LEU A 57 1.11 12.20 -2.91
C LEU A 57 1.83 13.29 -2.11
N VAL A 58 2.95 12.96 -1.47
CA VAL A 58 3.75 13.93 -0.71
C VAL A 58 4.38 14.98 -1.63
N ARG A 59 4.96 14.56 -2.77
CA ARG A 59 5.59 15.49 -3.74
C ARG A 59 4.59 16.46 -4.36
N ASN A 60 3.35 16.01 -4.57
CA ASN A 60 2.30 16.82 -5.19
C ASN A 60 1.33 17.42 -4.16
N TYR A 61 1.63 17.37 -2.85
CA TYR A 61 0.69 17.71 -1.76
C TYR A 61 -0.07 19.03 -1.99
N LYS A 62 0.63 20.08 -2.41
CA LYS A 62 0.04 21.42 -2.65
C LYS A 62 -0.90 21.49 -3.85
N GLN A 63 -0.85 20.52 -4.75
CA GLN A 63 -1.58 20.48 -6.02
C GLN A 63 -2.56 19.30 -6.09
N LEU A 64 -2.74 18.54 -5.00
CA LEU A 64 -3.58 17.33 -5.00
C LEU A 64 -5.02 17.62 -5.42
N ASP A 65 -5.59 18.77 -5.03
CA ASP A 65 -6.96 19.16 -5.41
C ASP A 65 -7.12 19.48 -6.90
N SER A 66 -6.02 19.79 -7.58
CA SER A 66 -6.03 20.12 -9.02
C SER A 66 -5.74 18.92 -9.91
N LEU A 67 -5.27 17.81 -9.35
CA LEU A 67 -4.93 16.61 -10.09
C LEU A 67 -6.14 15.68 -10.15
N SER A 68 -6.49 15.24 -11.35
CA SER A 68 -7.45 14.18 -11.55
C SER A 68 -6.87 12.83 -11.09
N PHE A 69 -7.75 11.87 -10.81
CA PHE A 69 -7.35 10.51 -10.48
C PHE A 69 -6.48 9.87 -11.58
N ALA A 70 -6.81 10.12 -12.86
CA ALA A 70 -6.04 9.62 -13.99
C ALA A 70 -4.60 10.15 -13.99
N GLU A 71 -4.41 11.45 -13.72
CA GLU A 71 -3.08 12.06 -13.63
C GLU A 71 -2.29 11.54 -12.42
N LEU A 72 -2.94 11.35 -11.28
CA LEU A 72 -2.30 10.76 -10.11
C LEU A 72 -1.86 9.33 -10.39
N ARG A 73 -2.72 8.52 -11.01
CA ARG A 73 -2.40 7.15 -11.41
C ARG A 73 -1.20 7.11 -12.34
N GLU A 74 -1.16 7.96 -13.37
CA GLU A 74 -0.04 8.02 -14.30
C GLU A 74 1.26 8.42 -13.59
N LYS A 75 1.21 9.41 -12.68
CA LYS A 75 2.37 9.82 -11.88
C LYS A 75 2.87 8.68 -10.98
N ILE A 76 1.98 7.90 -10.38
CA ILE A 76 2.34 6.73 -9.54
C ILE A 76 2.95 5.63 -10.39
N ALA A 77 2.35 5.30 -11.53
CA ALA A 77 2.89 4.33 -12.48
C ALA A 77 4.31 4.70 -12.91
N LYS A 78 4.51 6.00 -13.20
CA LYS A 78 5.81 6.54 -13.58
C LYS A 78 6.83 6.44 -12.44
N ASP A 79 6.49 6.86 -11.23
CA ASP A 79 7.40 6.76 -10.06
C ASP A 79 7.74 5.30 -9.72
N PHE A 80 6.77 4.39 -9.86
CA PHE A 80 6.99 2.96 -9.67
C PHE A 80 7.97 2.39 -10.71
N PHE A 81 7.75 2.70 -12.00
CA PHE A 81 8.66 2.27 -13.07
C PHE A 81 10.07 2.86 -12.90
N GLU A 82 10.17 4.15 -12.57
CA GLU A 82 11.46 4.82 -12.34
C GLU A 82 12.23 4.23 -11.15
N SER A 83 11.53 3.76 -10.11
CA SER A 83 12.16 3.22 -8.91
C SER A 83 12.45 1.72 -8.96
N THR A 84 11.68 0.94 -9.70
CA THR A 84 11.79 -0.54 -9.72
C THR A 84 12.23 -1.10 -11.07
N GLY A 85 12.08 -0.35 -12.16
CA GLY A 85 12.25 -0.83 -13.53
C GLY A 85 11.15 -1.78 -14.01
N LYS A 86 10.06 -1.94 -13.25
CA LYS A 86 8.94 -2.84 -13.55
C LYS A 86 7.71 -2.06 -13.99
N GLU A 87 6.91 -2.67 -14.87
CA GLU A 87 5.59 -2.14 -15.19
C GLU A 87 4.66 -2.25 -13.98
N TRP A 88 3.90 -1.19 -13.71
CA TRP A 88 2.97 -1.17 -12.59
C TRP A 88 1.62 -1.78 -12.99
N LEU A 89 1.32 -2.95 -12.45
CA LEU A 89 0.07 -3.66 -12.66
C LEU A 89 -0.84 -3.46 -11.45
N CYS A 90 -1.33 -2.22 -11.26
CA CYS A 90 -2.28 -1.93 -10.17
C CYS A 90 -3.54 -2.79 -10.34
N GLU A 91 -3.86 -3.62 -9.34
CA GLU A 91 -4.94 -4.62 -9.44
C GLU A 91 -6.35 -4.03 -9.49
N SER A 92 -6.60 -2.87 -8.87
CA SER A 92 -7.93 -2.25 -8.83
C SER A 92 -7.89 -0.73 -8.68
N ASP A 93 -8.63 -0.03 -9.54
CA ASP A 93 -8.83 1.42 -9.48
C ASP A 93 -9.55 1.85 -8.20
N GLU A 94 -10.51 1.05 -7.73
CA GLU A 94 -11.26 1.31 -6.50
C GLU A 94 -10.34 1.27 -5.27
N THR A 95 -9.44 0.29 -5.22
CA THR A 95 -8.45 0.16 -4.14
C THR A 95 -7.49 1.34 -4.14
N LEU A 96 -7.02 1.75 -5.32
CA LEU A 96 -6.15 2.91 -5.44
C LEU A 96 -6.84 4.22 -5.03
N GLN A 97 -8.11 4.40 -5.41
CA GLN A 97 -8.90 5.56 -5.01
C GLN A 97 -9.04 5.63 -3.50
N GLU A 98 -9.44 4.54 -2.85
CA GLU A 98 -9.56 4.46 -1.39
C GLU A 98 -8.24 4.84 -0.71
N LEU A 99 -7.11 4.28 -1.18
CA LEU A 99 -5.79 4.55 -0.61
C LEU A 99 -5.38 6.02 -0.76
N ILE A 100 -5.63 6.61 -1.92
CA ILE A 100 -5.36 8.04 -2.16
C ILE A 100 -6.21 8.89 -1.22
N GLU A 101 -7.50 8.63 -1.12
CA GLU A 101 -8.41 9.39 -0.26
C GLU A 101 -7.99 9.33 1.22
N LEU A 102 -7.70 8.13 1.71
CA LEU A 102 -7.25 7.92 3.09
C LEU A 102 -5.92 8.63 3.37
N LYS A 103 -4.96 8.55 2.44
CA LYS A 103 -3.66 9.20 2.63
C LYS A 103 -3.75 10.71 2.52
N VAL A 104 -4.56 11.25 1.61
CA VAL A 104 -4.81 12.70 1.50
C VAL A 104 -5.43 13.22 2.80
N LYS A 105 -6.41 12.49 3.35
CA LYS A 105 -7.04 12.82 4.64
C LYS A 105 -6.01 12.80 5.78
N GLU A 106 -5.14 11.80 5.82
CA GLU A 106 -4.04 11.72 6.79
C GLU A 106 -3.10 12.92 6.66
N LEU A 107 -2.62 13.24 5.46
CA LEU A 107 -1.70 14.36 5.21
C LEU A 107 -2.27 15.72 5.59
N ARG A 108 -3.60 15.90 5.47
CA ARG A 108 -4.29 17.15 5.84
C ARG A 108 -4.60 17.27 7.32
N SER A 109 -4.49 16.18 8.07
CA SER A 109 -4.69 16.17 9.53
C SER A 109 -3.45 16.60 10.32
N TRP A 110 -2.34 16.86 9.62
CA TRP A 110 -1.08 17.38 10.13
C TRP A 110 -0.90 18.86 9.77
#